data_AF-A0A4S2EW20-F1
#
_entry.id   AF-A0A4S2EW20-F1
#
_cell.length_a   1.000
_cell.length_b   1.000
_cell.length_c   1.000
_cell.angle_alpha   90.00
_cell.angle_beta   90.00
_cell.angle_gamma   90.00
#
_symmetry.space_group_name_H-M   'P 1'
#
loop_
_entity.id
_entity.type
_entity.pdbx_description
1 polymer ?
#
loop_
_entity_poly.entity_id
_entity_poly.type
_entity_poly.pdbx_seq_one_letter_code
_entity_poly.pdbx_strand_id
1 'polypeptide(L)'
;MDTADPSVGSFTSISVACAWDLSRRVYRVPAALAEELSAGCGRLPACALAHLPVDDLYISFGDGTGALASALEEGVLAVLLEDIGGPAGRTVAPVPLRVPWDSTVEEVVEGTVRRLSALAAVPAPLAAATDLLLSRTLASLMYLSSENADMVPLEEPRTARRRSIRRRFPKRRPCELADVGYNLLSDLRRARSGQSPGEGPGRTVAPHIRRGHWHTYHHGPKGAPTDTFVRWVAPVAVNAGGGAVRTSVTDVDGT
;
A
#
# COMPACT_ATOMS: atom_id res chain seq x y z
N MET A 1 21.55 6.51 -26.44
CA MET A 1 20.22 5.88 -26.59
C MET A 1 20.33 4.55 -25.89
N ASP A 2 20.10 4.56 -24.58
CA ASP A 2 20.46 3.46 -23.68
C ASP A 2 19.33 2.44 -23.68
N THR A 3 19.58 1.29 -24.29
CA THR A 3 18.67 0.14 -24.26
C THR A 3 18.72 -0.45 -22.85
N ALA A 4 17.63 -0.34 -22.10
CA ALA A 4 17.54 -0.95 -20.78
C ALA A 4 17.85 -2.45 -20.86
N ASP A 5 18.90 -2.88 -20.17
CA ASP A 5 19.36 -4.27 -20.14
C ASP A 5 18.33 -5.16 -19.39
N PRO A 6 17.75 -6.19 -20.04
CA PRO A 6 16.80 -7.11 -19.41
C PRO A 6 17.36 -7.88 -18.21
N SER A 7 18.69 -7.91 -18.02
CA SER A 7 19.32 -8.49 -16.83
C SER A 7 18.94 -7.72 -15.55
N VAL A 8 18.77 -6.40 -15.65
CA VAL A 8 18.51 -5.51 -14.50
C VAL A 8 17.14 -5.80 -13.87
N GLY A 9 16.12 -6.09 -14.67
CA GLY A 9 14.78 -6.45 -14.16
C GLY A 9 14.77 -7.78 -13.38
N SER A 10 15.59 -8.75 -13.82
CA SER A 10 15.72 -10.05 -13.15
C SER A 10 16.48 -9.94 -11.82
N PHE A 11 17.57 -9.17 -11.77
CA PHE A 11 18.32 -8.93 -10.54
C PHE A 11 17.50 -8.13 -9.52
N THR A 12 16.75 -7.11 -9.96
CA THR A 12 15.88 -6.30 -9.11
C THR A 12 14.82 -7.16 -8.41
N SER A 13 14.19 -8.06 -9.15
CA SER A 13 13.17 -8.98 -8.63
C SER A 13 13.72 -9.96 -7.59
N ILE A 14 14.93 -10.49 -7.84
CA ILE A 14 15.61 -11.41 -6.93
C ILE A 14 16.01 -10.68 -5.64
N SER A 15 16.57 -9.49 -5.73
CA SER A 15 17.01 -8.72 -4.56
C SER A 15 15.85 -8.39 -3.62
N VAL A 16 14.74 -7.89 -4.15
CA VAL A 16 13.55 -7.56 -3.34
C VAL A 16 12.91 -8.82 -2.76
N ALA A 17 12.82 -9.91 -3.53
CA ALA A 17 12.30 -11.18 -3.01
C ALA A 17 13.20 -11.80 -1.92
N CYS A 18 14.52 -11.67 -2.05
CA CYS A 18 15.47 -12.09 -1.02
C CYS A 18 15.35 -11.25 0.24
N ALA A 19 15.24 -9.92 0.11
CA ALA A 19 15.06 -9.00 1.23
C ALA A 19 13.75 -9.30 1.98
N TRP A 20 12.65 -9.55 1.25
CA TRP A 20 11.40 -9.99 1.84
C TRP A 20 11.50 -11.37 2.53
N ASP A 21 12.22 -12.37 1.98
CA ASP A 21 12.34 -13.68 2.66
C ASP A 21 13.05 -13.56 4.03
N LEU A 22 13.79 -12.47 4.26
CA LEU A 22 14.40 -12.13 5.54
C LEU A 22 13.40 -11.48 6.50
N SER A 23 12.59 -10.51 6.04
CA SER A 23 11.64 -9.78 6.90
C SER A 23 10.36 -10.56 7.16
N ARG A 24 9.83 -11.24 6.13
CA ARG A 24 8.56 -12.00 6.11
C ARG A 24 7.37 -11.22 6.65
N ARG A 25 7.36 -9.91 6.39
CA ARG A 25 6.27 -8.99 6.75
C ARG A 25 5.26 -8.97 5.62
N VAL A 26 3.99 -9.23 5.94
CA VAL A 26 2.90 -9.23 4.96
C VAL A 26 1.77 -8.34 5.46
N TYR A 27 1.42 -7.35 4.65
CA TYR A 27 0.30 -6.45 4.87
C TYR A 27 -0.83 -6.79 3.90
N ARG A 28 -1.98 -7.20 4.43
CA ARG A 28 -3.18 -7.48 3.63
C ARG A 28 -3.99 -6.21 3.53
N VAL A 29 -3.98 -5.60 2.35
CA VAL A 29 -4.70 -4.36 2.06
C VAL A 29 -5.88 -4.72 1.17
N PRO A 30 -7.13 -4.60 1.64
CA PRO A 30 -8.28 -4.90 0.80
C PRO A 30 -8.29 -4.02 -0.46
N ALA A 31 -8.55 -4.59 -1.64
CA ALA A 31 -8.58 -3.84 -2.90
C ALA A 31 -9.47 -2.58 -2.84
N ALA A 32 -10.63 -2.68 -2.18
CA ALA A 32 -11.54 -1.53 -1.99
C ALA A 32 -10.93 -0.40 -1.14
N LEU A 33 -10.07 -0.72 -0.17
CA LEU A 33 -9.32 0.30 0.57
C LEU A 33 -8.25 0.93 -0.31
N ALA A 34 -7.47 0.11 -1.02
CA ALA A 34 -6.43 0.61 -1.93
C ALA A 34 -7.01 1.54 -3.00
N GLU A 35 -8.20 1.24 -3.51
CA GLU A 35 -8.96 2.11 -4.42
C GLU A 35 -9.36 3.44 -3.76
N GLU A 36 -9.96 3.41 -2.57
CA GLU A 36 -10.33 4.64 -1.85
C GLU A 36 -9.09 5.50 -1.55
N LEU A 37 -7.97 4.88 -1.16
CA LEU A 37 -6.70 5.54 -0.88
C LEU A 37 -6.04 6.13 -2.13
N SER A 38 -6.21 5.49 -3.29
CA SER A 38 -5.64 5.97 -4.55
C SER A 38 -6.23 7.33 -4.96
N ALA A 39 -7.42 7.66 -4.47
CA ALA A 39 -8.03 8.96 -4.69
C ALA A 39 -7.20 10.08 -4.03
N GLY A 40 -6.61 10.95 -4.85
CA GLY A 40 -5.83 12.10 -4.39
C GLY A 40 -4.41 11.78 -3.92
N CYS A 41 -3.93 10.55 -4.10
CA CYS A 41 -2.55 10.18 -3.73
C CYS A 41 -1.48 10.79 -4.64
N GLY A 42 -1.83 11.17 -5.88
CA GLY A 42 -0.86 11.62 -6.90
C GLY A 42 0.02 12.79 -6.47
N ARG A 43 -0.53 13.75 -5.73
CA ARG A 43 0.21 14.95 -5.27
C ARG A 43 1.06 14.72 -4.03
N LEU A 44 1.03 13.52 -3.46
CA LEU A 44 1.79 13.23 -2.25
C LEU A 44 3.28 13.14 -2.57
N PRO A 45 4.13 13.70 -1.71
CA PRO A 45 5.58 13.60 -1.87
C PRO A 45 6.05 12.20 -1.50
N ALA A 46 6.90 11.61 -2.34
CA ALA A 46 7.47 10.30 -2.15
C ALA A 46 8.32 10.18 -0.88
N CYS A 47 8.95 11.27 -0.43
CA CYS A 47 9.73 11.29 0.82
C CYS A 47 8.93 10.87 2.05
N ALA A 48 7.60 10.96 2.04
CA ALA A 48 6.77 10.45 3.14
C ALA A 48 6.91 8.93 3.33
N LEU A 49 7.31 8.19 2.29
CA LEU A 49 7.58 6.75 2.37
C LEU A 49 8.85 6.42 3.19
N ALA A 50 9.67 7.41 3.58
CA ALA A 50 10.75 7.20 4.53
C ALA A 50 10.25 6.74 5.92
N HIS A 51 8.95 6.91 6.19
CA HIS A 51 8.29 6.50 7.43
C HIS A 51 7.60 5.14 7.34
N LEU A 52 7.97 4.29 6.36
CA LEU A 52 7.48 2.91 6.30
C LEU A 52 7.75 2.17 7.63
N PRO A 53 6.85 1.27 8.06
CA PRO A 53 6.98 0.58 9.35
C PRO A 53 8.13 -0.42 9.38
N VAL A 54 8.56 -0.89 8.22
CA VAL A 54 9.68 -1.81 8.02
C VAL A 54 10.31 -1.55 6.65
N ASP A 55 11.61 -1.85 6.52
CA ASP A 55 12.32 -1.64 5.25
C ASP A 55 11.81 -2.59 4.16
N ASP A 56 11.58 -3.86 4.48
CA ASP A 56 11.18 -4.89 3.51
C ASP A 56 9.79 -5.46 3.84
N LEU A 57 8.87 -5.40 2.89
CA LEU A 57 7.50 -5.88 3.08
C LEU A 57 6.86 -6.42 1.80
N TYR A 58 5.79 -7.20 1.99
CA TYR A 58 4.89 -7.62 0.93
C TYR A 58 3.49 -7.06 1.19
N ILE A 59 2.89 -6.43 0.17
CA ILE A 59 1.49 -6.02 0.16
C ILE A 59 0.71 -7.05 -0.66
N SER A 60 -0.38 -7.56 -0.09
CA SER A 60 -1.34 -8.40 -0.79
C SER A 60 -2.69 -7.73 -0.89
N PHE A 61 -3.26 -7.68 -2.09
CA PHE A 61 -4.58 -7.10 -2.34
C PHE A 61 -5.75 -8.08 -2.21
N GLY A 62 -5.45 -9.38 -2.05
CA GLY A 62 -6.43 -10.46 -1.89
C GLY A 62 -7.10 -10.93 -3.18
N ASP A 63 -6.89 -10.23 -4.31
CA ASP A 63 -7.39 -10.57 -5.65
C ASP A 63 -6.36 -11.31 -6.53
N GLY A 64 -5.28 -11.79 -5.92
CA GLY A 64 -4.15 -12.42 -6.62
C GLY A 64 -3.07 -11.43 -7.06
N THR A 65 -3.28 -10.13 -6.82
CA THR A 65 -2.27 -9.09 -7.05
C THR A 65 -1.57 -8.67 -5.75
N GLY A 66 -0.37 -8.14 -5.88
CA GLY A 66 0.42 -7.66 -4.76
C GLY A 66 1.69 -6.94 -5.19
N ALA A 67 2.49 -6.52 -4.21
CA ALA A 67 3.77 -5.89 -4.47
C ALA A 67 4.76 -6.23 -3.36
N LEU A 68 5.99 -6.56 -3.73
CA LEU A 68 7.10 -6.56 -2.79
C LEU A 68 7.73 -5.18 -2.79
N ALA A 69 8.08 -4.63 -1.63
CA ALA A 69 8.71 -3.33 -1.51
C ALA A 69 9.88 -3.38 -0.53
N SER A 70 10.94 -2.67 -0.88
CA SER A 70 12.15 -2.48 -0.09
C SER A 70 12.51 -1.00 -0.05
N ALA A 71 12.62 -0.43 1.15
CA ALA A 71 13.17 0.89 1.38
C ALA A 71 14.70 0.87 1.21
N LEU A 72 15.24 1.87 0.51
CA LEU A 72 16.64 2.04 0.18
C LEU A 72 17.07 3.47 0.55
N GLU A 73 18.37 3.74 0.50
CA GLU A 73 18.92 5.06 0.84
C GLU A 73 18.33 6.21 0.01
N GLU A 74 18.08 5.99 -1.29
CA GLU A 74 17.60 7.02 -2.22
C GLU A 74 16.11 6.94 -2.55
N GLY A 75 15.37 5.98 -1.98
CA GLY A 75 13.97 5.79 -2.33
C GLY A 75 13.40 4.45 -1.93
N VAL A 76 12.26 4.10 -2.53
CA VAL A 76 11.67 2.76 -2.44
C VAL A 76 11.85 2.05 -3.77
N LEU A 77 12.23 0.78 -3.69
CA LEU A 77 12.16 -0.15 -4.80
C LEU A 77 10.99 -1.10 -4.56
N ALA A 78 10.05 -1.15 -5.50
CA ALA A 78 8.95 -2.11 -5.45
C ALA A 78 8.92 -2.98 -6.71
N VAL A 79 8.41 -4.19 -6.57
CA VAL A 79 8.19 -5.14 -7.65
C VAL A 79 6.72 -5.52 -7.59
N LEU A 80 5.96 -5.05 -8.59
CA LEU A 80 4.55 -5.43 -8.71
C LEU A 80 4.45 -6.88 -9.13
N LEU A 81 3.53 -7.61 -8.51
CA LEU A 81 3.25 -9.00 -8.78
C LEU A 81 1.80 -9.10 -9.24
N GLU A 82 1.60 -9.43 -10.51
CA GLU A 82 0.29 -9.75 -11.07
C GLU A 82 0.27 -11.20 -11.51
N ASP A 83 -0.77 -11.94 -11.12
CA ASP A 83 -1.00 -13.30 -11.63
C ASP A 83 -1.59 -13.22 -13.05
N ILE A 84 -0.71 -13.24 -14.05
CA ILE A 84 -1.07 -13.35 -15.46
C ILE A 84 -1.30 -14.84 -15.74
N GLY A 85 -2.53 -15.30 -15.49
CA GLY A 85 -2.93 -16.68 -15.73
C GLY A 85 -2.77 -17.07 -17.21
N GLY A 86 -1.92 -18.05 -17.49
CA GLY A 86 -1.86 -18.74 -18.77
C GLY A 86 -2.33 -20.19 -18.64
N PRO A 87 -2.62 -20.90 -19.75
CA PRO A 87 -3.03 -22.32 -19.72
C PRO A 87 -1.97 -23.27 -19.12
N ALA A 88 -0.73 -22.78 -18.92
CA ALA A 88 0.38 -23.53 -18.33
C ALA A 88 0.65 -23.20 -16.84
N GLY A 89 -0.13 -22.31 -16.21
CA GLY A 89 0.04 -21.94 -14.80
C GLY A 89 0.05 -20.43 -14.54
N ARG A 90 0.22 -20.08 -13.26
CA ARG A 90 0.33 -18.70 -12.76
C ARG A 90 1.66 -18.09 -13.19
N THR A 91 1.61 -17.02 -13.99
CA THR A 91 2.81 -16.26 -14.38
C THR A 91 2.83 -14.95 -13.63
N VAL A 92 3.86 -14.72 -12.82
CA VAL A 92 4.04 -13.44 -12.14
C VAL A 92 4.97 -12.57 -12.97
N ALA A 93 4.48 -11.43 -13.45
CA ALA A 93 5.29 -10.46 -14.17
C ALA A 93 5.81 -9.39 -13.21
N PRO A 94 7.13 -9.34 -12.92
CA PRO A 94 7.69 -8.29 -12.08
C PRO A 94 7.76 -6.98 -12.85
N VAL A 95 7.14 -5.94 -12.31
CA VAL A 95 7.34 -4.56 -12.77
C VAL A 95 8.17 -3.81 -11.74
N PRO A 96 9.44 -3.49 -12.04
CA PRO A 96 10.27 -2.72 -11.13
C PRO A 96 9.81 -1.26 -11.09
N LEU A 97 9.58 -0.77 -9.88
CA LEU A 97 9.14 0.57 -9.55
C LEU A 97 10.21 1.22 -8.68
N ARG A 98 10.88 2.26 -9.21
CA ARG A 98 11.79 3.11 -8.43
C ARG A 98 11.04 4.37 -8.02
N VAL A 99 11.06 4.68 -6.73
CA VAL A 99 10.38 5.82 -6.13
C VAL A 99 11.42 6.74 -5.47
N PRO A 100 11.98 7.71 -6.20
CA PRO A 100 12.94 8.68 -5.64
C PRO A 100 12.29 9.57 -4.58
N TRP A 101 13.00 9.93 -3.52
CA TRP A 101 12.45 10.75 -2.43
C TRP A 101 11.96 12.15 -2.86
N ASP A 102 12.56 12.72 -3.89
CA ASP A 102 12.29 14.07 -4.41
C ASP A 102 11.12 14.13 -5.42
N SER A 103 10.44 13.00 -5.63
CA SER A 103 9.33 12.89 -6.58
C SER A 103 7.96 12.96 -5.89
N THR A 104 6.93 13.16 -6.69
CA THR A 104 5.52 12.92 -6.32
C THR A 104 5.07 11.53 -6.80
N VAL A 105 4.01 11.01 -6.20
CA VAL A 105 3.40 9.74 -6.63
C VAL A 105 3.01 9.78 -8.11
N GLU A 106 2.44 10.90 -8.58
CA GLU A 106 2.03 11.07 -9.97
C GLU A 106 3.21 11.00 -10.95
N GLU A 107 4.32 11.68 -10.64
CA GLU A 107 5.54 11.64 -11.45
C GLU A 107 6.13 10.22 -11.52
N VAL A 108 6.06 9.48 -10.42
CA VAL A 108 6.52 8.09 -10.33
C VAL A 108 5.66 7.17 -11.21
N VAL A 109 4.33 7.31 -11.14
CA VAL A 109 3.39 6.56 -11.98
C VAL A 109 3.62 6.87 -13.45
N GLU A 110 3.61 8.16 -13.82
CA GLU A 110 3.79 8.60 -15.22
C GLU A 110 5.14 8.12 -15.77
N GLY A 111 6.21 8.29 -15.01
CA GLY A 111 7.55 7.84 -15.38
C GLY A 111 7.62 6.33 -15.59
N THR A 112 6.94 5.54 -14.74
CA THR A 112 6.93 4.08 -14.85
C THR A 112 6.10 3.61 -16.04
N VAL A 113 4.91 4.16 -16.24
CA VAL A 113 4.06 3.88 -17.40
C VAL A 113 4.79 4.22 -18.71
N ARG A 114 5.47 5.37 -18.76
CA ARG A 114 6.28 5.78 -19.91
C ARG A 114 7.42 4.80 -20.20
N ARG A 115 8.14 4.33 -19.18
CA ARG A 115 9.21 3.33 -19.33
C ARG A 115 8.67 2.00 -19.85
N LEU A 116 7.57 1.52 -19.28
CA LEU A 116 6.93 0.27 -19.70
C LEU A 116 6.43 0.34 -21.14
N SER A 117 5.79 1.45 -21.52
CA SER A 117 5.29 1.65 -22.88
C SER A 117 6.39 1.68 -23.93
N ALA A 118 7.62 2.03 -23.54
CA ALA A 118 8.80 2.01 -24.40
C ALA A 118 9.40 0.59 -24.56
N LEU A 119 9.01 -0.38 -23.74
CA LEU A 119 9.46 -1.76 -23.86
C LEU A 119 8.68 -2.45 -25.00
N ALA A 120 9.41 -3.07 -25.93
CA ALA A 120 8.86 -3.65 -27.14
C ALA A 120 7.88 -4.83 -26.93
N ALA A 121 7.72 -5.35 -25.70
CA ALA A 121 6.96 -6.56 -25.42
C ALA A 121 6.31 -6.59 -24.02
N VAL A 122 5.61 -5.52 -23.61
CA VAL A 122 4.74 -5.61 -22.42
C VAL A 122 3.49 -6.43 -22.78
N PRO A 123 3.18 -7.52 -22.04
CA PRO A 123 1.94 -8.25 -22.25
C PRO A 123 0.72 -7.32 -22.11
N ALA A 124 -0.25 -7.41 -23.03
CA ALA A 124 -1.43 -6.54 -23.01
C ALA A 124 -2.20 -6.53 -21.67
N PRO A 125 -2.37 -7.66 -20.96
CA PRO A 125 -2.99 -7.65 -19.62
C PRO A 125 -2.20 -6.80 -18.62
N LEU A 126 -0.88 -6.95 -18.59
CA LEU A 126 0.00 -6.18 -17.72
C LEU A 126 -0.08 -4.69 -18.05
N ALA A 127 -0.05 -4.33 -19.34
CA ALA A 127 -0.19 -2.94 -19.77
C ALA A 127 -1.52 -2.32 -19.32
N ALA A 128 -2.62 -3.08 -19.37
CA ALA A 128 -3.94 -2.61 -18.94
C ALA A 128 -4.06 -2.47 -17.41
N ALA A 129 -3.39 -3.34 -16.65
CA ALA A 129 -3.45 -3.35 -15.19
C ALA A 129 -2.41 -2.43 -14.51
N THR A 130 -1.35 -2.04 -15.24
CA THR A 130 -0.19 -1.31 -14.70
C THR A 130 -0.59 -0.06 -13.91
N ASP A 131 -1.40 0.82 -14.49
CA ASP A 131 -1.76 2.10 -13.85
C ASP A 131 -2.51 1.89 -12.52
N LEU A 132 -3.47 0.95 -12.54
CA LEU A 132 -4.24 0.57 -11.36
C LEU A 132 -3.34 -0.07 -10.28
N LEU A 133 -2.46 -0.99 -10.66
CA LEU A 133 -1.56 -1.67 -9.74
C LEU A 133 -0.53 -0.71 -9.13
N LEU A 134 0.03 0.21 -9.92
CA LEU A 134 0.92 1.25 -9.44
C LEU A 134 0.21 2.15 -8.44
N SER A 135 -0.98 2.66 -8.80
CA SER A 135 -1.77 3.54 -7.95
C SER A 135 -2.16 2.87 -6.63
N ARG A 136 -2.64 1.62 -6.68
CA ARG A 136 -2.96 0.84 -5.47
C ARG A 136 -1.73 0.61 -4.61
N THR A 137 -0.59 0.24 -5.21
CA THR A 137 0.65 -0.03 -4.49
C THR A 137 1.19 1.21 -3.80
N LEU A 138 1.33 2.32 -4.53
CA LEU A 138 1.84 3.57 -3.97
C LEU A 138 0.90 4.14 -2.91
N ALA A 139 -0.41 4.13 -3.14
CA ALA A 139 -1.38 4.58 -2.14
C ALA A 139 -1.36 3.71 -0.87
N SER A 140 -1.15 2.41 -1.02
CA SER A 140 -1.04 1.49 0.13
C SER A 140 0.26 1.71 0.90
N LEU A 141 1.39 1.90 0.21
CA LEU A 141 2.66 2.25 0.84
C LEU A 141 2.54 3.58 1.59
N MET A 142 1.92 4.60 0.98
CA MET A 142 1.64 5.88 1.64
C MET A 142 0.77 5.71 2.88
N TYR A 143 -0.21 4.81 2.84
CA TYR A 143 -1.04 4.53 4.00
C TYR A 143 -0.28 3.80 5.10
N LEU A 144 0.60 2.87 4.75
CA LEU A 144 1.47 2.21 5.74
C LEU A 144 2.45 3.18 6.39
N SER A 145 2.92 4.21 5.67
CA SER A 145 3.75 5.30 6.19
C SER A 145 2.96 6.39 6.93
N SER A 146 1.63 6.32 6.92
CA SER A 146 0.76 7.30 7.56
C SER A 146 0.77 7.12 9.07
N GLU A 147 0.90 8.20 9.85
CA GLU A 147 0.89 8.12 11.33
C GLU A 147 -0.36 7.45 11.91
N ASN A 148 -1.49 7.54 11.21
CA ASN A 148 -2.76 6.96 11.63
C ASN A 148 -3.17 5.72 10.81
N ALA A 149 -2.19 4.97 10.29
CA ALA A 149 -2.42 3.70 9.63
C ALA A 149 -3.11 2.71 10.57
N ASP A 150 -4.27 2.20 10.15
CA ASP A 150 -5.00 1.16 10.88
C ASP A 150 -4.41 -0.20 10.51
N MET A 151 -3.51 -0.71 11.35
CA MET A 151 -2.84 -1.98 11.15
C MET A 151 -3.14 -2.92 12.32
N VAL A 152 -3.73 -4.08 12.02
CA VAL A 152 -4.10 -5.09 13.02
C VAL A 152 -3.22 -6.32 12.81
N PRO A 153 -2.23 -6.59 13.69
CA PRO A 153 -1.45 -7.81 13.63
C PRO A 153 -2.34 -9.04 13.78
N LEU A 154 -2.05 -10.07 12.99
CA LEU A 154 -2.72 -11.35 13.05
C LEU A 154 -1.79 -12.37 13.69
N GLU A 155 -2.26 -13.00 14.75
CA GLU A 155 -1.56 -14.15 15.28
C GLU A 155 -1.60 -15.28 14.24
N GLU A 156 -0.43 -15.71 13.77
CA GLU A 156 -0.36 -16.96 13.03
C GLU A 156 -0.81 -18.11 13.94
N PRO A 157 -1.71 -19.01 13.49
CA PRO A 157 -1.99 -20.22 14.25
C PRO A 157 -0.69 -20.98 14.44
N ARG A 158 -0.25 -21.12 15.70
CA ARG A 158 0.97 -21.85 16.08
C ARG A 158 0.94 -23.25 15.49
N THR A 159 1.61 -23.44 14.36
CA THR A 159 1.73 -24.79 13.77
C THR A 159 2.53 -25.66 14.74
N ALA A 160 1.95 -26.81 15.11
CA ALA A 160 2.57 -27.74 16.04
C ALA A 160 4.00 -28.08 15.59
N ARG A 161 4.96 -27.97 16.52
CA ARG A 161 6.39 -28.26 16.31
C ARG A 161 6.57 -29.59 15.58
N ARG A 162 6.86 -29.56 14.26
CA ARG A 162 7.35 -30.75 13.57
C ARG A 162 8.78 -31.04 14.04
N ARG A 163 9.03 -32.30 14.42
CA ARG A 163 10.33 -32.81 14.89
C ARG A 163 11.43 -32.40 13.89
N SER A 164 12.46 -31.73 14.43
CA SER A 164 13.58 -31.16 13.68
C SER A 164 14.38 -32.23 12.94
N ILE A 165 14.31 -32.23 11.60
CA ILE A 165 15.37 -32.79 10.75
C ILE A 165 16.52 -31.78 10.77
N ARG A 166 17.78 -32.23 10.94
CA ARG A 166 18.96 -31.35 10.91
C ARG A 166 18.97 -30.54 9.60
N ARG A 167 18.59 -29.26 9.64
CA ARG A 167 18.57 -28.38 8.47
C ARG A 167 19.90 -27.63 8.35
N ARG A 168 20.46 -27.63 7.14
CA ARG A 168 21.67 -26.89 6.74
C ARG A 168 21.42 -25.38 6.52
N PHE A 169 20.18 -24.93 6.73
CA PHE A 169 19.74 -23.55 6.50
C PHE A 169 19.34 -22.88 7.81
N PRO A 170 19.57 -21.57 7.97
CA PRO A 170 19.16 -20.83 9.16
C PRO A 170 17.65 -21.00 9.43
N LYS A 171 17.27 -20.96 10.71
CA LYS A 171 15.85 -20.96 11.10
C LYS A 171 15.21 -19.71 10.48
N ARG A 172 14.36 -19.92 9.48
CA ARG A 172 13.55 -18.87 8.86
C ARG A 172 12.68 -18.20 9.93
N ARG A 173 12.58 -16.87 9.92
CA ARG A 173 11.67 -16.14 10.81
C ARG A 173 10.21 -16.57 10.53
N PRO A 174 9.32 -16.59 11.55
CA PRO A 174 7.90 -16.74 11.32
C PRO A 174 7.39 -15.58 10.45
N CYS A 175 6.35 -15.83 9.65
CA CYS A 175 5.77 -14.78 8.84
C CYS A 175 4.89 -13.91 9.74
N GLU A 176 5.04 -12.60 9.65
CA GLU A 176 4.24 -11.65 10.43
C GLU A 176 3.20 -11.03 9.50
N LEU A 177 1.94 -11.26 9.81
CA LEU A 177 0.81 -10.87 8.99
C LEU A 177 0.01 -9.76 9.69
N ALA A 178 -0.39 -8.72 8.95
CA ALA A 178 -1.26 -7.67 9.47
C ALA A 178 -2.39 -7.36 8.48
N ASP A 179 -3.61 -7.17 9.00
CA ASP A 179 -4.72 -6.62 8.24
C ASP A 179 -4.69 -5.10 8.28
N VAL A 180 -4.86 -4.47 7.12
CA VAL A 180 -4.78 -3.02 6.96
C VAL A 180 -6.17 -2.44 6.70
N GLY A 181 -6.51 -1.37 7.43
CA GLY A 181 -7.79 -0.65 7.36
C GLY A 181 -9.00 -1.47 7.78
N TYR A 182 -8.82 -2.47 8.64
CA TYR A 182 -9.91 -3.32 9.13
C TYR A 182 -11.01 -2.51 9.84
N ASN A 183 -10.62 -1.65 10.79
CA ASN A 183 -11.51 -0.78 11.55
C ASN A 183 -12.05 0.33 10.63
N LEU A 184 -11.19 0.93 9.82
CA LEU A 184 -11.57 1.98 8.85
C LEU A 184 -12.69 1.51 7.91
N LEU A 185 -12.56 0.32 7.32
CA LEU A 185 -13.57 -0.25 6.43
C LEU A 185 -14.84 -0.69 7.16
N SER A 186 -14.72 -1.17 8.41
CA SER A 186 -15.87 -1.50 9.25
C SER A 186 -16.73 -0.25 9.53
N ASP A 187 -16.07 0.83 9.92
CA ASP A 187 -16.71 2.11 10.18
C ASP A 187 -17.30 2.73 8.92
N LEU A 188 -16.61 2.64 7.78
CA LEU A 188 -17.13 3.09 6.49
C LEU A 188 -18.40 2.33 6.07
N ARG A 189 -18.43 1.01 6.28
CA ARG A 189 -19.61 0.18 6.01
C ARG A 189 -20.78 0.60 6.90
N ARG A 190 -20.53 0.82 8.19
CA ARG A 190 -21.55 1.32 9.14
C ARG A 190 -22.10 2.68 8.73
N ALA A 191 -21.21 3.61 8.37
CA ALA A 191 -21.57 4.94 7.89
C ALA A 191 -22.44 4.91 6.62
N ARG A 192 -22.14 4.00 5.68
CA ARG A 192 -22.93 3.80 4.46
C ARG A 192 -24.29 3.17 4.76
N SER A 193 -24.37 2.20 5.67
CA SER A 193 -25.63 1.55 6.05
C SER A 193 -26.58 2.45 6.86
N GLY A 194 -26.06 3.46 7.56
CA GLY A 194 -26.85 4.41 8.36
C GLY A 194 -27.52 5.53 7.56
N GLN A 195 -27.39 5.54 6.23
CA GLN A 195 -28.07 6.48 5.34
C GLN A 195 -29.54 6.08 5.13
N SER A 196 -30.36 6.11 6.17
CA SER A 196 -31.81 6.07 5.99
C SER A 196 -32.33 7.48 5.65
N PRO A 197 -33.27 7.64 4.71
CA PRO A 197 -33.89 8.94 4.45
C PRO A 197 -34.59 9.43 5.72
N GLY A 198 -34.16 10.57 6.25
CA GLY A 198 -34.86 11.19 7.37
C GLY A 198 -36.19 11.78 6.88
N GLU A 199 -37.31 11.14 7.23
CA GLU A 199 -38.64 11.75 7.17
C GLU A 199 -38.76 12.79 8.29
N GLY A 200 -38.49 14.06 7.97
CA GLY A 200 -38.66 15.17 8.89
C GLY A 200 -39.16 16.42 8.15
N PRO A 201 -40.21 17.10 8.63
CA PRO A 201 -40.72 18.31 8.00
C PRO A 201 -39.82 19.48 8.38
N GLY A 202 -38.83 19.79 7.54
CA GLY A 202 -37.92 20.92 7.75
C GLY A 202 -36.84 20.99 6.68
N ARG A 203 -36.16 22.15 6.57
CA ARG A 203 -35.00 22.34 5.70
C ARG A 203 -33.78 21.62 6.28
N THR A 204 -33.85 20.29 6.34
CA THR A 204 -32.80 19.42 6.88
C THR A 204 -31.89 19.01 5.72
N VAL A 205 -30.61 19.38 5.81
CA VAL A 205 -29.61 18.99 4.80
C VAL A 205 -29.52 17.46 4.77
N ALA A 206 -29.68 16.88 3.58
CA ALA A 206 -29.66 15.43 3.40
C ALA A 206 -28.39 14.79 4.01
N PRO A 207 -28.53 13.63 4.68
CA PRO A 207 -27.38 12.85 5.11
C PRO A 207 -26.47 12.51 3.92
N HIS A 208 -25.18 12.74 4.06
CA HIS A 208 -24.19 12.42 3.03
C HIS A 208 -22.87 11.98 3.65
N ILE A 209 -22.00 11.35 2.86
CA ILE A 209 -20.64 11.01 3.27
C ILE A 209 -19.68 12.04 2.69
N ARG A 210 -18.94 12.73 3.56
CA ARG A 210 -17.75 13.48 3.17
C ARG A 210 -16.64 12.47 2.89
N ARG A 211 -16.11 12.49 1.67
CA ARG A 211 -15.06 11.55 1.22
C ARG A 211 -13.78 11.68 2.04
N GLY A 212 -13.06 10.57 2.14
CA GLY A 212 -11.71 10.55 2.69
C GLY A 212 -10.75 11.30 1.78
N HIS A 213 -9.67 11.82 2.36
CA HIS A 213 -8.64 12.53 1.62
C HIS A 213 -7.32 12.50 2.38
N TRP A 214 -6.24 12.71 1.64
CA TRP A 214 -4.91 12.84 2.21
C TRP A 214 -4.66 14.24 2.77
N HIS A 215 -3.88 14.29 3.85
CA HIS A 215 -3.36 15.52 4.43
C HIS A 215 -1.86 15.40 4.58
N THR A 216 -1.11 16.33 3.99
CA THR A 216 0.35 16.42 4.12
C THR A 216 0.69 17.52 5.11
N TYR A 217 1.63 17.26 6.00
CA TYR A 217 2.15 18.25 6.94
C TYR A 217 3.65 18.07 7.11
N HIS A 218 4.30 19.11 7.60
CA HIS A 218 5.75 19.17 7.72
C HIS A 218 6.15 19.42 9.16
N HIS A 219 7.22 18.77 9.60
CA HIS A 219 7.90 19.08 10.85
C HIS A 219 9.20 19.83 10.57
N GLY A 220 9.65 20.60 11.57
CA GLY A 220 10.87 21.40 11.51
C GLY A 220 10.62 22.91 11.35
N PRO A 221 11.70 23.70 11.20
CA PRO A 221 11.62 25.16 11.10
C PRO A 221 10.77 25.64 9.92
N LYS A 222 10.03 26.73 10.14
CA LYS A 222 9.21 27.36 9.09
C LYS A 222 10.08 27.80 7.91
N GLY A 223 9.83 27.24 6.73
CA GLY A 223 10.56 27.53 5.49
C GLY A 223 11.74 26.58 5.20
N ALA A 224 12.07 25.69 6.14
CA ALA A 224 13.08 24.64 5.96
C ALA A 224 12.64 23.38 6.72
N PRO A 225 11.54 22.72 6.28
CA PRO A 225 11.05 21.52 6.95
C PRO A 225 12.09 20.40 6.89
N THR A 226 12.25 19.67 7.99
CA THR A 226 13.16 18.52 8.08
C THR A 226 12.50 17.24 7.61
N ASP A 227 11.20 17.11 7.91
CA ASP A 227 10.44 15.88 7.67
C ASP A 227 9.06 16.22 7.10
N THR A 228 8.56 15.31 6.27
CA THR A 228 7.25 15.43 5.64
C THR A 228 6.45 14.18 5.89
N PHE A 229 5.29 14.37 6.51
CA PHE A 229 4.40 13.30 6.91
C PHE A 229 3.09 13.39 6.15
N VAL A 230 2.43 12.24 6.06
CA VAL A 230 1.10 12.11 5.47
C VAL A 230 0.14 11.50 6.48
N ARG A 231 -1.12 11.93 6.40
CA ARG A 231 -2.22 11.37 7.15
C ARG A 231 -3.39 11.09 6.23
N TRP A 232 -4.00 9.91 6.36
CA TRP A 232 -5.29 9.65 5.74
C TRP A 232 -6.44 10.16 6.63
N VAL A 233 -7.19 11.13 6.16
CA VAL A 233 -8.42 11.59 6.82
C VAL A 233 -9.56 10.68 6.38
N ALA A 234 -10.05 9.84 7.29
CA ALA A 234 -11.11 8.89 7.01
C ALA A 234 -12.41 9.59 6.54
N PRO A 235 -13.23 8.93 5.68
CA PRO A 235 -14.55 9.43 5.32
C PRO A 235 -15.43 9.63 6.56
N VAL A 236 -16.31 10.64 6.54
CA VAL A 236 -17.19 10.97 7.67
C VAL A 236 -18.64 11.05 7.21
N ALA A 237 -19.54 10.38 7.94
CA ALA A 237 -20.98 10.56 7.78
C ALA A 237 -21.40 11.92 8.36
N VAL A 238 -22.06 12.74 7.55
CA VAL A 238 -22.55 14.07 7.94
C VAL A 238 -24.07 14.01 7.94
N ASN A 239 -24.69 14.49 9.02
CA ASN A 239 -26.15 14.52 9.22
C ASN A 239 -26.86 13.17 9.22
N ALA A 240 -26.15 12.05 9.05
CA ALA A 240 -26.59 10.74 9.51
C ALA A 240 -26.21 10.67 11.00
N GLY A 241 -27.11 10.24 11.89
CA GLY A 241 -26.87 10.17 13.35
C GLY A 241 -25.73 9.23 13.81
N GLY A 242 -24.80 8.85 12.92
CA GLY A 242 -23.61 8.07 13.21
C GLY A 242 -22.40 8.98 13.47
N GLY A 243 -21.77 8.80 14.64
CA GLY A 243 -20.57 9.53 15.03
C GLY A 243 -19.38 9.33 14.08
N ALA A 244 -18.36 10.17 14.24
CA ALA A 244 -17.14 10.17 13.42
C ALA A 244 -16.47 8.78 13.37
N VAL A 245 -15.96 8.41 12.18
CA VAL A 245 -15.11 7.24 11.98
C VAL A 245 -13.85 7.38 12.85
N ARG A 246 -13.62 6.42 13.76
CA ARG A 246 -12.47 6.48 14.65
C ARG A 246 -11.27 5.88 13.92
N THR A 247 -10.26 6.71 13.64
CA THR A 247 -8.94 6.17 13.27
C THR A 247 -8.23 5.82 14.57
N SER A 248 -7.97 4.53 14.79
CA SER A 248 -7.12 4.08 15.88
C SER A 248 -5.69 4.55 15.60
N VAL A 249 -5.19 5.44 16.45
CA VAL A 249 -3.77 5.78 16.51
C VAL A 249 -3.08 4.58 17.15
N THR A 250 -2.07 4.02 16.48
CA THR A 250 -1.15 3.09 17.14
C THR A 250 -0.04 3.94 17.75
N ASP A 251 0.07 3.94 19.08
CA ASP A 251 1.30 4.39 19.75
C ASP A 251 2.39 3.37 19.40
N VAL A 252 3.33 3.77 18.54
CA VAL A 252 4.56 3.01 18.30
C VAL A 252 5.60 3.51 19.27
N ASP A 253 5.51 3.09 20.52
CA ASP A 253 6.63 3.10 21.46
C ASP A 253 6.38 2.09 22.59
N GLY A 254 7.23 1.07 22.68
CA GLY A 254 7.21 0.15 23.81
C GLY A 254 7.90 -1.20 23.60
N THR A 255 9.18 -1.25 23.21
CA THR A 255 10.30 -1.96 23.90
C THR A 255 11.55 -2.07 23.04
#